data_AF-F1LFR4-F1
#
_entry.id   AF-F1LFR4-F1
#
_cell.length_a   1.000
_cell.length_b   1.000
_cell.length_c   1.000
_cell.angle_alpha   90.00
_cell.angle_beta   90.00
_cell.angle_gamma   90.00
#
_symmetry.space_group_name_H-M   'P 1'
#
loop_
_entity.id
_entity.type
_entity.pdbx_description
1 polymer ?
#
loop_
_entity_poly.entity_id
_entity_poly.type
_entity_poly.pdbx_seq_one_letter_code
_entity_poly.pdbx_strand_id
1 'polypeptide(L)'
;MGECGMRGGYVELVNIDPEVFVQFKKMISAKLCSTILGQTVLDCIVNPPKPGDPSYDLWLKEKTATLNSLKERAKLVKEAYGSIEGIKCNPVQGAMYAFPQIILPPKA
;
A
#
# COMPACT_ATOMS: atom_id res chain seq x y z
N MET A 1 -5.01 2.79 -3.85
CA MET A 1 -4.25 3.06 -5.10
C MET A 1 -3.43 1.84 -5.42
N GLY A 2 -3.48 1.38 -6.66
CA GLY A 2 -2.97 0.09 -7.09
C GLY A 2 -2.27 0.17 -8.44
N GLU A 3 -1.48 1.22 -8.67
CA GLU A 3 -0.83 1.50 -9.96
C GLU A 3 0.47 0.70 -10.14
N CYS A 4 0.44 -0.60 -9.85
CA CYS A 4 1.63 -1.45 -9.79
C CYS A 4 2.41 -1.49 -11.11
N GLY A 5 1.72 -1.39 -12.26
CA GLY A 5 2.32 -1.34 -13.59
C GLY A 5 3.10 -0.06 -13.87
N MET A 6 2.79 1.03 -13.15
CA MET A 6 3.44 2.33 -13.34
C MET A 6 4.81 2.41 -12.68
N ARG A 7 5.10 1.49 -11.75
CA ARG A 7 6.41 1.33 -11.08
C ARG A 7 6.96 2.64 -10.49
N GLY A 8 6.07 3.51 -10.01
CA GLY A 8 6.41 4.76 -9.31
C GLY A 8 6.56 4.55 -7.81
N GLY A 9 7.43 5.35 -7.18
CA GLY A 9 7.64 5.34 -5.75
C GLY A 9 8.70 6.36 -5.32
N TYR A 10 8.73 6.69 -4.04
CA TYR A 10 9.75 7.53 -3.43
C TYR A 10 10.12 7.01 -2.04
N VAL A 11 11.22 7.55 -1.50
CA VAL A 11 11.65 7.34 -0.13
C VAL A 11 11.98 8.71 0.47
N GLU A 12 11.60 8.92 1.72
CA GLU A 12 12.06 10.06 2.52
C GLU A 12 13.20 9.58 3.42
N LEU A 13 14.35 10.25 3.35
CA LEU A 13 15.53 9.94 4.15
C LEU A 13 15.72 11.05 5.19
N VAL A 14 15.59 10.71 6.48
CA VAL A 14 15.70 11.66 7.60
C VAL A 14 16.83 11.21 8.51
N ASN A 15 17.62 12.17 9.02
CA ASN A 15 18.77 11.92 9.91
C ASN A 15 19.79 10.90 9.37
N ILE A 16 20.01 10.90 8.05
CA ILE A 16 21.03 10.06 7.42
C ILE A 16 22.42 10.69 7.62
N ASP A 17 23.40 9.85 7.90
CA ASP A 17 24.81 10.28 7.93
C ASP A 17 25.19 10.89 6.55
N PRO A 18 25.84 12.07 6.52
CA PRO A 18 26.19 12.74 5.27
C PRO A 18 27.05 11.89 4.32
N GLU A 19 27.99 11.10 4.85
CA GLU A 19 28.85 10.23 4.05
C GLU A 19 28.05 9.07 3.44
N VAL A 20 27.10 8.51 4.20
CA VAL A 20 26.18 7.49 3.68
C VAL A 20 25.28 8.06 2.58
N PHE A 21 24.81 9.30 2.72
CA PHE A 21 24.00 9.95 1.69
C PHE A 21 24.79 10.18 0.39
N VAL A 22 26.09 10.45 0.48
CA VAL A 22 26.97 10.50 -0.71
C VAL A 22 27.00 9.14 -1.43
N GLN A 23 27.16 8.04 -0.70
CA GLN A 23 27.14 6.70 -1.30
C GLN A 23 25.77 6.36 -1.91
N PHE A 24 24.67 6.75 -1.25
CA PHE A 24 23.33 6.58 -1.79
C PHE A 24 23.15 7.33 -3.12
N LYS A 25 23.53 8.61 -3.19
CA LYS A 25 23.46 9.41 -4.43
C LYS A 25 24.28 8.78 -5.55
N LYS A 26 25.51 8.33 -5.24
CA LYS A 26 26.39 7.64 -6.19
C LYS A 26 25.74 6.36 -6.76
N MET A 27 25.11 5.56 -5.90
CA MET A 27 24.41 4.35 -6.32
C MET A 27 23.22 4.67 -7.23
N ILE A 28 22.41 5.68 -6.88
CA ILE A 28 21.21 6.02 -7.65
C ILE A 28 21.56 6.67 -8.99
N SER A 29 22.59 7.53 -9.05
CA SER A 29 23.00 8.16 -10.32
C SER A 29 23.45 7.15 -11.38
N ALA A 30 23.96 5.98 -10.97
CA ALA A 30 24.34 4.91 -11.88
C ALA A 30 23.13 4.19 -12.52
N LYS A 31 21.92 4.36 -11.97
CA LYS A 31 20.69 3.70 -12.44
C LYS A 31 19.84 4.58 -13.36
N LEU A 32 20.38 5.69 -13.88
CA LEU A 32 19.63 6.76 -14.55
C LEU A 32 18.52 7.31 -13.63
N CYS A 33 17.40 7.76 -14.20
CA CYS A 33 16.22 8.21 -13.47
C CYS A 33 15.08 7.19 -13.58
N SER A 34 14.11 7.28 -12.66
CA SER A 34 12.85 6.55 -12.76
C SER A 34 12.04 7.02 -13.96
N THR A 35 11.13 6.17 -14.45
CA THR A 35 10.30 6.50 -15.61
C THR A 35 9.48 7.77 -15.34
N ILE A 36 9.39 8.65 -16.34
CA ILE A 36 8.60 9.89 -16.22
C ILE A 36 7.14 9.57 -15.88
N LEU A 37 6.56 8.55 -16.52
CA LEU A 37 5.20 8.09 -16.20
C LEU A 37 5.05 7.66 -14.74
N GLY A 38 6.03 6.94 -14.18
CA GLY A 38 6.01 6.56 -12.76
C GLY A 38 6.11 7.76 -11.82
N GLN A 39 6.90 8.77 -12.20
CA GLN A 39 7.01 10.04 -11.47
C GLN A 39 5.70 10.86 -11.55
N THR A 40 5.08 10.95 -12.73
CA THR A 40 3.80 11.64 -12.93
C THR A 40 2.67 11.00 -12.12
N VAL A 41 2.57 9.67 -12.14
CA VAL A 41 1.57 8.97 -11.33
C VAL A 41 1.80 9.19 -9.85
N LEU A 42 3.05 9.20 -9.41
CA LEU A 42 3.38 9.49 -8.02
C LEU A 42 2.93 10.91 -7.63
N ASP A 43 3.19 11.91 -8.47
CA ASP A 43 2.77 13.30 -8.24
C ASP A 43 1.25 13.40 -8.05
N CYS A 44 0.46 12.75 -8.91
CA CYS A 44 -0.99 12.70 -8.77
C CYS A 44 -1.46 11.99 -7.48
N ILE A 45 -0.71 10.99 -7.01
CA ILE A 45 -1.04 10.25 -5.78
C ILE A 45 -0.78 11.10 -4.53
N VAL A 46 0.35 11.81 -4.49
CA VAL A 46 0.74 12.62 -3.31
C VAL A 46 0.05 13.98 -3.29
N ASN A 47 -0.47 14.44 -4.42
CA ASN A 47 -1.19 15.70 -4.57
C ASN A 47 -2.58 15.48 -5.18
N PRO A 48 -3.52 14.85 -4.45
CA PRO A 48 -4.87 14.61 -4.95
C PRO A 48 -5.69 15.91 -5.09
N PRO A 49 -6.83 15.87 -5.81
CA PRO A 49 -7.76 16.99 -5.85
C PRO A 49 -8.15 17.48 -4.45
N LYS A 50 -8.35 18.78 -4.31
CA LYS A 50 -8.70 19.48 -3.05
C LYS A 50 -10.16 19.94 -3.09
N PRO A 51 -10.79 20.18 -1.92
CA PRO A 51 -12.14 20.76 -1.90
C PRO A 51 -12.22 22.03 -2.74
N GLY A 52 -13.18 22.08 -3.67
CA GLY A 52 -13.35 23.17 -4.65
C GLY A 52 -12.77 22.87 -6.04
N ASP A 53 -11.90 21.86 -6.18
CA ASP A 53 -11.43 21.42 -7.49
C ASP A 53 -12.55 20.69 -8.26
N PRO A 54 -12.62 20.82 -9.61
CA PRO A 54 -13.70 20.24 -10.40
C PRO A 54 -13.92 18.72 -10.22
N SER A 55 -12.85 17.97 -9.93
CA SER A 55 -12.89 16.51 -9.80
C SER A 55 -12.91 16.01 -8.35
N TYR A 56 -12.94 16.90 -7.35
CA TYR A 56 -12.80 16.51 -5.94
C TYR A 56 -13.88 15.53 -5.47
N ASP A 57 -15.16 15.86 -5.73
CA ASP A 57 -16.28 15.04 -5.26
C ASP A 57 -16.28 13.65 -5.91
N LEU A 58 -15.92 13.59 -7.20
CA LEU A 58 -15.78 12.33 -7.93
C LEU A 58 -14.64 11.49 -7.35
N TRP A 59 -13.45 12.09 -7.19
CA TRP A 59 -12.28 11.43 -6.60
C TRP A 59 -12.59 10.89 -5.20
N LEU A 60 -13.24 11.69 -4.35
CA LEU A 60 -13.58 11.30 -2.98
C LEU A 60 -14.56 10.12 -2.97
N LYS A 61 -15.58 10.15 -3.85
CA LYS A 61 -16.54 9.07 -4.02
C LYS A 61 -15.85 7.76 -4.43
N GLU A 62 -15.01 7.79 -5.47
CA GLU A 62 -14.33 6.60 -6.00
C GLU A 62 -13.33 5.99 -4.99
N LYS A 63 -12.52 6.86 -4.35
CA LYS A 63 -11.60 6.46 -3.28
C LYS A 63 -12.37 5.79 -2.14
N THR A 64 -13.43 6.42 -1.65
CA THR A 64 -14.20 5.93 -0.51
C THR A 64 -14.90 4.62 -0.83
N ALA A 65 -15.51 4.50 -2.02
CA ALA A 65 -16.13 3.26 -2.48
C ALA A 65 -15.13 2.09 -2.51
N THR A 66 -13.92 2.33 -3.01
CA THR A 66 -12.86 1.32 -3.06
C THR A 66 -12.43 0.88 -1.66
N LEU A 67 -12.21 1.82 -0.75
CA LEU A 67 -11.81 1.52 0.63
C LEU A 67 -12.91 0.78 1.41
N ASN A 68 -14.18 1.15 1.20
CA ASN A 68 -15.31 0.46 1.81
C ASN A 68 -15.42 -0.99 1.32
N SER A 69 -15.29 -1.24 0.02
CA SER A 69 -15.25 -2.59 -0.54
C SER A 69 -14.11 -3.44 0.03
N LEU A 70 -12.93 -2.84 0.24
CA LEU A 70 -11.79 -3.53 0.85
C LEU A 70 -12.06 -3.87 2.32
N LYS A 71 -12.66 -2.93 3.07
CA LYS A 71 -13.05 -3.14 4.47
C LYS A 71 -14.07 -4.27 4.63
N GLU A 72 -15.06 -4.33 3.75
CA GLU A 72 -16.03 -5.42 3.73
C GLU A 72 -15.36 -6.77 3.45
N ARG A 73 -14.52 -6.86 2.41
CA ARG A 73 -13.76 -8.08 2.10
C ARG A 73 -12.85 -8.51 3.25
N ALA A 74 -12.17 -7.57 3.89
CA ALA A 74 -11.33 -7.83 5.06
C ALA A 74 -12.13 -8.47 6.21
N LYS A 75 -13.34 -7.98 6.49
CA LYS A 75 -14.26 -8.55 7.48
C LYS A 75 -14.66 -9.98 7.10
N LEU A 76 -15.11 -10.18 5.85
CA LEU A 76 -15.53 -11.49 5.36
C LEU A 76 -14.41 -12.53 5.45
N VAL A 77 -13.19 -12.17 5.05
CA VAL A 77 -12.03 -13.08 5.13
C VAL A 77 -11.73 -13.48 6.57
N LYS A 78 -11.75 -12.52 7.51
CA LYS A 78 -11.53 -12.82 8.93
C LYS A 78 -12.61 -13.75 9.49
N GLU A 79 -13.87 -13.53 9.13
CA GLU A 79 -15.00 -14.36 9.56
C GLU A 79 -14.92 -15.77 8.98
N ALA A 80 -14.59 -15.89 7.69
CA ALA A 80 -14.40 -17.17 7.02
C ALA A 80 -13.29 -17.99 7.68
N TYR A 81 -12.09 -17.42 7.90
CA TYR A 81 -11.02 -18.13 8.60
C TYR A 81 -11.38 -18.48 10.04
N GLY A 82 -12.09 -17.59 10.75
CA GLY A 82 -12.52 -17.83 12.12
C GLY A 82 -13.56 -18.95 12.29
N SER A 83 -14.26 -19.33 11.21
CA SER A 83 -15.19 -20.46 11.21
C SER A 83 -14.53 -21.83 11.03
N ILE A 84 -13.25 -21.88 10.70
CA ILE A 84 -12.51 -23.13 10.45
C ILE A 84 -11.87 -23.59 11.75
N GLU A 85 -12.16 -24.82 12.17
CA GLU A 85 -11.53 -25.42 13.35
C GLU A 85 -10.00 -25.48 13.20
N GLY A 86 -9.27 -25.13 14.26
CA GLY A 86 -7.82 -25.08 14.24
C GLY A 86 -7.22 -23.85 13.55
N ILE A 87 -8.03 -22.90 13.05
CA ILE A 87 -7.54 -21.64 12.47
C ILE A 87 -7.97 -20.44 13.33
N LYS A 88 -7.02 -19.54 13.61
CA LYS A 88 -7.28 -18.25 14.26
C LYS A 88 -6.85 -17.12 13.33
N CYS A 89 -7.72 -16.16 13.08
CA CYS A 89 -7.40 -14.99 12.27
C CYS A 89 -7.66 -13.70 13.03
N ASN A 90 -6.62 -12.85 13.09
CA ASN A 90 -6.73 -11.50 13.63
C ASN A 90 -7.54 -10.59 12.69
N PRO A 91 -8.14 -9.50 13.19
CA PRO A 91 -8.74 -8.48 12.34
C PRO A 91 -7.74 -7.92 11.33
N VAL A 92 -8.12 -7.87 10.06
CA VAL A 92 -7.31 -7.27 9.00
C VAL A 92 -7.55 -5.75 9.02
N GLN A 93 -6.63 -5.02 9.67
CA GLN A 93 -6.77 -3.57 9.89
C GLN A 93 -6.29 -2.72 8.70
N GLY A 94 -5.50 -3.29 7.79
CA GLY A 94 -4.92 -2.56 6.67
C GLY A 94 -4.21 -3.48 5.68
N ALA A 95 -3.55 -2.89 4.69
CA ALA A 95 -2.96 -3.58 3.54
C ALA A 95 -4.01 -4.45 2.81
N MET A 96 -3.58 -5.59 2.25
CA MET A 96 -4.40 -6.45 1.37
C MET A 96 -4.39 -7.92 1.77
N TYR A 97 -3.77 -8.29 2.90
CA TYR A 97 -3.54 -9.68 3.29
C TYR A 97 -4.08 -9.98 4.68
N ALA A 98 -4.68 -11.16 4.82
CA ALA A 98 -4.93 -11.78 6.12
C ALA A 98 -3.75 -12.72 6.45
N PHE A 99 -3.43 -12.85 7.73
CA PHE A 99 -2.37 -13.74 8.19
C PHE A 99 -2.91 -14.68 9.28
N PRO A 100 -3.67 -15.72 8.90
CA PRO A 100 -4.26 -16.66 9.85
C PRO A 100 -3.18 -17.56 10.48
N GLN A 101 -3.30 -17.82 11.77
CA GLN A 101 -2.53 -18.82 12.50
C GLN A 101 -3.22 -20.18 12.35
N ILE A 102 -2.47 -21.18 11.89
CA ILE A 102 -2.90 -22.58 11.87
C ILE A 102 -2.38 -23.25 13.14
N ILE A 103 -3.27 -23.87 13.91
CA ILE A 103 -2.96 -24.66 15.09
C ILE A 103 -2.81 -26.10 14.64
N LEU A 104 -1.57 -26.50 14.39
CA LEU A 104 -1.26 -27.87 13.98
C LEU A 104 -1.40 -28.83 15.18
N PRO A 105 -1.96 -30.04 14.97
CA PRO A 105 -2.01 -31.04 16.02
C PRO A 105 -0.60 -31.56 16.36
N PRO A 106 -0.39 -32.15 17.55
CA PRO A 106 0.92 -32.70 17.95
C PRO A 106 1.48 -33.81 17.05
N LYS A 107 0.64 -34.41 16.20
CA LYS A 107 1.02 -35.48 15.26
C LYS A 107 1.38 -34.97 13.86
N ALA A 108 1.35 -33.66 13.65
CA ALA A 108 1.70 -33.04 12.37
C ALA A 108 3.20 -33.19 12.05
#